data_AF-X1F5A4-F1
#
_entry.id   AF-X1F5A4-F1
#
_cell.length_a   1.000
_cell.length_b   1.000
_cell.length_c   1.000
_cell.angle_alpha   90.00
_cell.angle_beta   90.00
_cell.angle_gamma   90.00
#
_symmetry.space_group_name_H-M   'P 1'
#
loop_
_entity.id
_entity.type
_entity.pdbx_description
1 polymer ?
#
loop_
_entity_poly.entity_id
_entity_poly.type
_entity_poly.pdbx_seq_one_letter_code
_entity_poly.pdbx_strand_id
1 'polypeptide(L)'
;MESIPNNPLTNKLGSGLTEADLLAAVSKSGYPLQTIVANFLRAQFFHVQEEWSYVDKDTNELRTIDILAEKWLFDLAKEQPRVRPTLDLLVECKQSALPYVFFLSPSKPWIPHFPLLAGLFGQTLNIITDDDASTWEFPILDALGLLSHPFIAKEPEYCTSFTKC
;
A
#
# COMPACT_ATOMS: atom_id res chain seq x y z
N MET A 1 41.55 -1.90 -0.52
CA MET A 1 40.28 -2.17 -1.24
C MET A 1 40.03 -0.99 -2.15
N GLU A 2 39.78 -1.27 -3.42
CA GLU A 2 39.68 -0.25 -4.47
C GLU A 2 38.46 0.64 -4.23
N SER A 3 38.67 1.95 -4.33
CA SER A 3 37.60 2.94 -4.23
C SER A 3 36.57 2.67 -5.33
N ILE A 4 35.32 2.42 -4.93
CA ILE A 4 34.21 2.28 -5.87
C ILE A 4 34.13 3.57 -6.69
N PRO A 5 34.19 3.52 -8.03
CA PRO A 5 34.09 4.72 -8.85
C PRO A 5 32.74 5.38 -8.56
N ASN A 6 32.78 6.66 -8.16
CA ASN A 6 31.65 7.53 -7.77
C ASN A 6 31.30 7.66 -6.27
N ASN A 7 32.09 7.15 -5.32
CA ASN A 7 31.86 7.50 -3.92
C ASN A 7 32.34 8.96 -3.64
N PRO A 8 31.48 9.89 -3.22
CA PRO A 8 31.89 11.27 -2.89
C PRO A 8 33.00 11.28 -1.83
N LEU A 9 33.97 12.20 -1.97
CA LEU A 9 35.04 12.37 -0.98
C LEU A 9 34.54 12.72 0.43
N THR A 10 33.29 13.20 0.54
CA THR A 10 32.59 13.48 1.80
C THR A 10 32.11 12.22 2.52
N ASN A 11 31.97 11.09 1.82
CA ASN A 11 31.54 9.82 2.40
C ASN A 11 32.72 9.11 3.07
N LYS A 12 33.12 9.64 4.23
CA LYS A 12 34.12 9.04 5.11
C LYS A 12 33.44 8.58 6.40
N LEU A 13 33.70 7.35 6.80
CA LEU A 13 33.24 6.83 8.08
C LEU A 13 33.98 7.55 9.22
N GLY A 14 33.28 7.76 10.33
CA GLY A 14 33.88 8.27 11.56
C GLY A 14 34.93 7.31 12.12
N SER A 15 35.89 7.83 12.89
CA SER A 15 36.89 7.00 13.56
C SER A 15 36.23 5.93 14.43
N GLY A 16 36.61 4.66 14.24
CA GLY A 16 36.08 3.53 15.01
C GLY A 16 34.88 2.81 14.36
N LEU A 17 34.39 3.27 13.21
CA LEU A 17 33.39 2.58 12.40
C LEU A 17 34.04 1.97 11.16
N THR A 18 33.86 0.66 10.96
CA THR A 18 34.29 -0.02 9.75
C THR A 18 33.17 -0.10 8.73
N GLU A 19 33.51 -0.31 7.46
CA GLU A 19 32.52 -0.58 6.41
C GLU A 19 31.70 -1.84 6.71
N ALA A 20 32.33 -2.84 7.34
CA ALA A 20 31.65 -4.05 7.79
C ALA A 20 30.57 -3.74 8.83
N ASP A 21 30.83 -2.82 9.76
CA ASP A 21 29.83 -2.38 10.75
C ASP A 21 28.64 -1.69 10.08
N LEU A 22 28.91 -0.83 9.09
CA LEU A 22 27.87 -0.16 8.32
C LEU A 22 26.99 -1.16 7.55
N LEU A 23 27.60 -2.10 6.83
CA LEU A 23 26.88 -3.14 6.09
C LEU A 23 26.08 -4.05 7.04
N ALA A 24 26.64 -4.39 8.20
CA ALA A 24 25.94 -5.15 9.23
C ALA A 24 24.74 -4.38 9.80
N ALA A 25 24.83 -3.06 9.96
CA ALA A 25 23.72 -2.22 10.38
C ALA A 25 22.63 -2.14 9.29
N VAL A 26 23.01 -1.88 8.04
CA VAL A 26 22.07 -1.79 6.90
C VAL A 26 21.33 -3.11 6.69
N SER A 27 22.02 -4.24 6.72
CA SER A 27 21.42 -5.57 6.54
C SER A 27 20.44 -5.97 7.65
N LYS A 28 20.61 -5.42 8.85
CA LYS A 28 19.68 -5.59 9.97
C LYS A 28 18.56 -4.54 10.01
N SER A 29 18.71 -3.46 9.25
CA SER A 29 17.69 -2.41 9.16
C SER A 29 16.57 -2.84 8.22
N GLY A 30 15.33 -2.42 8.47
CA GLY A 30 14.20 -2.71 7.58
C GLY A 30 14.25 -2.01 6.22
N TYR A 31 15.13 -1.01 6.04
CA TYR A 31 15.22 -0.19 4.85
C TYR A 31 15.44 -0.97 3.54
N PRO A 32 16.30 -2.00 3.45
CA PRO A 32 16.46 -2.76 2.22
C PRO A 32 15.15 -3.39 1.76
N LEU A 33 14.33 -3.91 2.69
CA LEU A 33 13.02 -4.47 2.36
C LEU A 33 12.07 -3.40 1.81
N GLN A 34 11.99 -2.26 2.50
CA GLN A 34 11.18 -1.12 2.06
C GLN A 34 11.58 -0.67 0.65
N THR A 35 12.87 -0.47 0.38
CA THR A 35 13.38 -0.09 -0.94
C THR A 35 13.04 -1.14 -2.02
N ILE A 36 13.17 -2.43 -1.70
CA ILE A 36 12.84 -3.52 -2.63
C ILE A 36 11.33 -3.49 -2.97
N VAL A 37 10.47 -3.37 -1.96
CA VAL A 37 9.01 -3.33 -2.14
C VAL A 37 8.58 -2.08 -2.91
N ALA A 38 9.15 -0.91 -2.57
CA ALA A 38 8.89 0.35 -3.26
C ALA A 38 9.27 0.26 -4.75
N ASN A 39 10.44 -0.29 -5.06
CA ASN A 39 10.89 -0.47 -6.45
C ASN A 39 10.02 -1.48 -7.21
N PHE A 40 9.59 -2.56 -6.56
CA PHE A 40 8.65 -3.49 -7.15
C PHE A 40 7.32 -2.80 -7.52
N LEU A 41 6.74 -2.01 -6.61
CA LEU A 41 5.49 -1.29 -6.85
C LEU A 41 5.63 -0.23 -7.96
N ARG A 42 6.74 0.53 -7.99
CA ARG A 42 7.05 1.45 -9.08
C ARG A 42 7.07 0.74 -10.44
N ALA A 43 7.67 -0.45 -10.52
CA ALA A 43 7.68 -1.26 -11.73
C ALA A 43 6.27 -1.76 -12.14
N GLN A 44 5.31 -1.77 -11.21
CA GLN A 44 3.90 -2.07 -11.47
C GLN A 44 3.05 -0.81 -11.77
N PHE A 45 3.70 0.31 -12.10
CA PHE A 45 3.10 1.60 -12.42
C PHE A 45 2.36 2.28 -11.26
N PHE A 46 2.81 2.06 -10.02
CA PHE A 46 2.35 2.84 -8.87
C PHE A 46 3.20 4.10 -8.68
N HIS A 47 2.55 5.18 -8.28
CA HIS A 47 3.19 6.35 -7.67
C HIS A 47 3.49 6.02 -6.21
N VAL A 48 4.78 5.97 -5.86
CA VAL A 48 5.22 5.49 -4.55
C VAL A 48 5.83 6.62 -3.74
N GLN A 49 5.29 6.84 -2.55
CA GLN A 49 5.86 7.68 -1.51
C GLN A 49 6.36 6.79 -0.36
N GLU A 50 7.66 6.85 -0.09
CA GLU A 50 8.28 6.20 1.06
C GLU A 50 8.17 7.10 2.30
N GLU A 51 8.06 6.51 3.48
CA GLU A 51 7.91 7.20 4.77
C GLU A 51 6.78 8.23 4.78
N TRP A 52 5.61 7.83 4.27
CA TRP A 52 4.45 8.71 4.20
C TRP A 52 3.97 9.07 5.61
N SER A 53 4.11 10.36 5.95
CA SER A 53 3.70 10.91 7.24
C SER A 53 2.26 11.41 7.19
N TYR A 54 1.46 11.09 8.20
CA TYR A 54 0.08 11.54 8.35
C TYR A 54 -0.24 11.88 9.81
N VAL A 55 -1.23 12.74 10.03
CA VAL A 55 -1.74 13.03 11.37
C VAL A 55 -2.86 12.04 11.67
N ASP A 56 -2.66 11.23 12.70
CA ASP A 56 -3.70 10.34 13.23
C ASP A 56 -4.81 11.19 13.87
N LYS A 57 -6.04 11.04 13.40
CA LYS A 57 -7.17 11.85 13.88
C LYS A 57 -7.63 11.48 15.29
N ASP A 58 -7.37 10.26 15.73
CA ASP A 58 -7.81 9.80 17.05
C ASP A 58 -6.87 10.30 18.15
N THR A 59 -5.57 10.37 17.85
CA THR A 59 -4.52 10.77 18.81
C THR A 59 -3.93 12.15 18.57
N ASN A 60 -4.14 12.74 17.39
CA ASN A 60 -3.51 13.97 16.91
C ASN A 60 -1.96 13.90 16.87
N GLU A 61 -1.40 12.68 16.78
CA GLU A 61 0.03 12.44 16.66
C GLU A 61 0.45 12.30 15.20
N LEU A 62 1.70 12.69 14.90
CA LEU A 62 2.31 12.40 13.60
C LEU A 62 2.71 10.92 13.57
N ARG A 63 2.13 10.17 12.64
CA ARG A 63 2.48 8.77 12.35
C ARG A 63 3.08 8.66 10.97
N THR A 64 3.77 7.55 10.72
CA THR A 64 4.35 7.20 9.43
C THR A 64 3.91 5.80 9.01
N ILE A 65 3.68 5.63 7.72
CA ILE A 65 3.57 4.33 7.06
C ILE A 65 4.78 4.20 6.13
N ASP A 66 5.38 3.02 6.09
CA ASP A 66 6.62 2.81 5.33
C ASP A 66 6.44 3.15 3.85
N ILE A 67 5.34 2.74 3.23
CA ILE A 67 5.03 3.01 1.82
C ILE A 67 3.54 3.34 1.62
N LEU A 68 3.27 4.47 0.97
CA LEU A 68 2.02 4.74 0.26
C LEU A 68 2.25 4.51 -1.24
N ALA A 69 1.46 3.63 -1.84
CA ALA A 69 1.50 3.38 -3.28
C ALA A 69 0.13 3.61 -3.92
N GLU A 70 0.04 4.62 -4.77
CA GLU A 70 -1.17 5.03 -5.47
C GLU A 70 -1.10 4.60 -6.94
N LYS A 71 -2.16 3.99 -7.47
CA LYS A 71 -2.30 3.70 -8.89
C LYS A 71 -3.54 4.39 -9.43
N TRP A 72 -3.33 5.26 -10.41
CA TRP A 72 -4.44 5.91 -11.10
C TRP A 72 -5.15 4.93 -12.01
N LEU A 73 -6.47 4.84 -11.85
CA LEU A 73 -7.36 4.00 -12.67
C LEU A 73 -8.17 4.83 -13.68
N PHE A 74 -7.71 6.05 -13.95
CA PHE A 74 -8.28 6.98 -14.94
C PHE A 74 -7.21 7.45 -15.92
N ASP A 75 -7.65 7.96 -17.06
CA ASP A 75 -6.80 8.48 -18.13
C ASP A 75 -7.18 9.94 -18.40
N LEU A 76 -6.26 10.88 -18.12
CA LEU A 76 -6.49 12.31 -18.31
C LEU A 76 -6.46 12.74 -19.78
N ALA A 77 -5.92 11.91 -20.69
CA ALA A 77 -5.86 12.21 -22.11
C ALA A 77 -7.18 11.91 -22.84
N LYS A 78 -8.08 11.14 -22.22
CA LYS A 78 -9.43 10.86 -22.72
C LYS A 78 -10.42 11.90 -22.16
N GLU A 79 -11.60 12.02 -22.78
CA GLU A 79 -12.70 12.82 -22.24
C GLU A 79 -12.83 12.54 -20.74
N GLN A 80 -12.69 13.61 -19.95
CA GLN A 80 -12.40 13.49 -18.52
C GLN A 80 -13.58 12.84 -17.79
N PRO A 81 -13.40 11.65 -17.18
CA PRO A 81 -14.44 11.10 -16.34
C PRO A 81 -14.66 12.01 -15.12
N ARG A 82 -15.92 12.27 -14.77
CA ARG A 82 -16.29 13.04 -13.56
C ARG A 82 -15.77 12.38 -12.27
N VAL A 83 -15.45 11.09 -12.35
CA VAL A 83 -14.91 10.27 -11.26
C VAL A 83 -13.48 9.86 -11.63
N ARG A 84 -12.54 10.03 -10.70
CA ARG A 84 -11.11 9.72 -10.87
C ARG A 84 -10.67 8.67 -9.84
N PRO A 85 -10.97 7.38 -10.08
CA PRO A 85 -10.64 6.33 -9.13
C PRO A 85 -9.13 6.10 -9.01
N THR A 86 -8.67 5.93 -7.78
CA THR A 86 -7.31 5.49 -7.46
C THR A 86 -7.38 4.18 -6.68
N LEU A 87 -6.34 3.35 -6.84
CA LEU A 87 -6.07 2.23 -5.94
C LEU A 87 -4.90 2.63 -5.04
N ASP A 88 -5.18 2.78 -3.76
CA ASP A 88 -4.20 3.13 -2.75
C ASP A 88 -3.84 1.91 -1.90
N LEU A 89 -2.55 1.62 -1.82
CA LEU A 89 -1.98 0.58 -0.97
C LEU A 89 -1.19 1.24 0.16
N LEU A 90 -1.56 0.93 1.38
CA LEU A 90 -0.81 1.27 2.59
C LEU A 90 0.02 0.05 2.98
N VAL A 91 1.34 0.16 2.89
CA VAL A 91 2.25 -0.98 3.04
C VAL A 91 3.22 -0.72 4.19
N GLU A 92 3.24 -1.67 5.13
CA GLU A 92 4.17 -1.69 6.25
C GLU A 92 5.17 -2.84 6.04
N CYS A 93 6.45 -2.52 6.07
CA CYS A 93 7.56 -3.44 5.86
C CYS A 93 8.18 -3.84 7.19
N LYS A 94 7.95 -5.08 7.61
CA LYS A 94 8.56 -5.62 8.85
C LYS A 94 9.65 -6.62 8.52
N GLN A 95 10.89 -6.31 8.89
CA GLN A 95 11.95 -7.31 8.97
C GLN A 95 11.94 -7.97 10.35
N SER A 96 12.04 -9.30 10.37
CA SER A 96 12.23 -10.06 11.61
C SER A 96 13.51 -10.88 11.51
N ALA A 97 14.24 -10.98 12.62
CA ALA A 97 15.36 -11.91 12.75
C ALA A 97 14.88 -13.37 12.83
N LEU A 98 13.61 -13.57 13.19
CA LEU A 98 12.97 -14.88 13.24
C LEU A 98 12.12 -15.10 11.98
N PRO A 99 11.95 -16.35 11.55
CA PRO A 99 11.08 -16.67 10.44
C PRO A 99 9.64 -16.21 10.71
N TYR A 100 8.99 -15.62 9.70
CA TYR A 100 7.55 -15.50 9.70
C TYR A 100 6.93 -16.87 9.47
N VAL A 101 6.12 -17.32 10.41
CA VAL A 101 5.29 -18.50 10.23
C VAL A 101 3.87 -18.04 9.95
N PHE A 102 3.42 -18.29 8.73
CA PHE A 102 2.06 -18.00 8.30
C PHE A 102 1.23 -19.28 8.41
N PHE A 103 0.21 -19.25 9.26
CA PHE A 103 -0.77 -20.32 9.34
C PHE A 103 -1.93 -19.96 8.43
N LEU A 104 -2.12 -20.74 7.36
CA LEU A 104 -3.26 -20.57 6.47
C LEU A 104 -4.56 -20.71 7.26
N SER A 105 -5.42 -19.72 7.11
CA SER A 105 -6.75 -19.73 7.70
C SER A 105 -7.68 -20.49 6.76
N PRO A 106 -8.45 -21.47 7.28
CA PRO A 106 -9.45 -22.17 6.48
C PRO A 106 -10.66 -21.29 6.15
N SER A 107 -10.84 -20.18 6.87
CA SER A 107 -11.91 -19.21 6.65
C SER A 107 -11.36 -17.81 6.42
N LYS A 108 -12.04 -17.08 5.54
CA LYS A 108 -11.81 -15.65 5.35
C LYS A 108 -12.15 -14.90 6.63
N PRO A 109 -11.24 -14.07 7.19
CA PRO A 109 -11.58 -13.20 8.30
C PRO A 109 -12.65 -12.21 7.84
N TRP A 110 -13.59 -11.89 8.72
CA TRP A 110 -14.55 -10.83 8.44
C TRP A 110 -13.82 -9.49 8.51
N ILE A 111 -13.62 -8.87 7.35
CA ILE A 111 -13.02 -7.54 7.22
C ILE A 111 -14.12 -6.58 6.78
N PRO A 112 -14.77 -5.87 7.73
CA PRO A 112 -15.80 -4.92 7.37
C PRO A 112 -15.21 -3.84 6.48
N HIS A 113 -15.94 -3.47 5.42
CA HIS A 113 -15.56 -2.40 4.49
C HIS A 113 -14.25 -2.65 3.72
N PHE A 114 -13.90 -3.91 3.42
CA PHE A 114 -12.83 -4.22 2.46
C PHE A 114 -13.39 -4.55 1.07
N PRO A 115 -12.88 -3.93 -0.01
CA PRO A 115 -11.90 -2.83 0.00
C PRO A 115 -12.54 -1.54 0.55
N LEU A 116 -11.74 -0.71 1.22
CA LEU A 116 -12.22 0.57 1.72
C LEU A 116 -12.38 1.53 0.55
N LEU A 117 -13.62 1.97 0.31
CA LEU A 117 -13.91 3.04 -0.64
C LEU A 117 -13.96 4.37 0.11
N ALA A 118 -13.05 5.28 -0.24
CA ALA A 118 -12.99 6.62 0.31
C ALA A 118 -13.38 7.68 -0.75
N GLY A 119 -13.70 8.90 -0.30
CA GLY A 119 -13.97 10.03 -1.18
C GLY A 119 -15.39 10.11 -1.76
N LEU A 120 -16.29 9.20 -1.35
CA LEU A 120 -17.68 9.16 -1.79
C LEU A 120 -18.61 9.65 -0.68
N PHE A 121 -19.73 10.27 -1.05
CA PHE A 121 -20.72 10.79 -0.10
C PHE A 121 -21.57 9.69 0.57
N GLY A 122 -21.60 8.49 0.00
CA GLY A 122 -22.35 7.33 0.49
C GLY A 122 -21.75 6.03 -0.03
N GLN A 123 -22.34 4.90 0.37
CA GLN A 123 -21.94 3.55 -0.11
C GLN A 123 -22.88 3.00 -1.18
N THR A 124 -23.95 3.72 -1.49
CA THR A 124 -24.91 3.38 -2.53
C THR A 124 -25.07 4.53 -3.52
N LEU A 125 -25.43 4.17 -4.74
CA LEU A 125 -25.74 5.07 -5.84
C LEU A 125 -27.23 4.93 -6.15
N ASN A 126 -27.96 6.04 -6.08
CA ASN A 126 -29.37 6.09 -6.43
C ASN A 126 -29.52 6.59 -7.87
N ILE A 127 -30.16 5.77 -8.70
CA ILE A 127 -30.57 6.15 -10.06
C ILE A 127 -32.06 6.43 -9.99
N ILE A 128 -32.45 7.64 -10.40
CA ILE A 128 -33.84 8.07 -10.45
C ILE A 128 -34.09 8.45 -11.91
N THR A 129 -35.12 7.85 -12.49
CA THR A 129 -35.60 8.14 -13.84
C THR A 129 -36.50 9.37 -13.84
N ASP A 130 -36.56 10.02 -14.99
CA ASP A 130 -37.44 11.17 -15.25
C ASP A 130 -38.76 10.76 -15.93
N ASP A 131 -38.79 9.59 -16.57
CA ASP A 131 -39.95 9.05 -17.30
C ASP A 131 -40.91 8.25 -16.41
N ASP A 132 -40.44 7.72 -15.29
CA ASP A 132 -41.26 7.14 -14.24
C ASP A 132 -40.74 7.47 -12.83
N ALA A 133 -41.55 7.24 -11.79
CA ALA A 133 -41.13 7.46 -10.40
C ALA A 133 -40.25 6.32 -9.85
N SER A 134 -39.60 5.56 -10.73
CA SER A 134 -38.76 4.45 -10.31
C SER A 134 -37.45 4.96 -9.71
N THR A 135 -36.96 4.23 -8.72
CA THR A 135 -35.66 4.49 -8.09
C THR A 135 -34.96 3.16 -7.91
N TRP A 136 -33.72 3.09 -8.36
CA TRP A 136 -32.85 1.95 -8.15
C TRP A 136 -31.70 2.35 -7.26
N GLU A 137 -31.42 1.52 -6.26
CA GLU A 137 -30.28 1.67 -5.38
C GLU A 137 -29.25 0.59 -5.71
N PHE A 138 -28.01 0.99 -5.98
CA PHE A 138 -26.90 0.10 -6.29
C PHE A 138 -25.78 0.27 -5.28
N PRO A 139 -25.22 -0.80 -4.70
CA PRO A 139 -23.95 -0.72 -3.99
C PRO A 139 -22.86 -0.17 -4.91
N ILE A 140 -22.02 0.72 -4.40
CA ILE A 140 -20.97 1.33 -5.22
C ILE A 140 -19.96 0.29 -5.72
N LEU A 141 -19.69 -0.76 -4.92
CA LEU A 141 -18.83 -1.87 -5.35
C LEU A 141 -19.37 -2.55 -6.63
N ASP A 142 -20.69 -2.67 -6.74
CA ASP A 142 -21.35 -3.25 -7.92
C ASP A 142 -21.31 -2.26 -9.08
N ALA A 143 -21.64 -0.99 -8.83
CA ALA A 143 -21.63 0.07 -9.84
C ALA A 143 -20.24 0.28 -10.46
N LEU A 144 -19.17 0.09 -9.68
CA LEU A 144 -17.79 0.15 -10.13
C LEU A 144 -17.27 -1.19 -10.70
N GLY A 145 -18.08 -2.25 -10.69
CA GLY A 145 -17.67 -3.58 -11.14
C GLY A 145 -16.55 -4.20 -10.30
N LEU A 146 -16.37 -3.75 -9.05
CA LEU A 146 -15.26 -4.19 -8.20
C LEU A 146 -15.47 -5.61 -7.65
N LEU A 147 -16.72 -6.04 -7.47
CA LEU A 147 -17.01 -7.42 -7.03
C LEU A 147 -16.55 -8.49 -8.02
N SER A 148 -16.45 -8.16 -9.32
CA SER A 148 -15.94 -9.07 -10.36
C SER A 148 -14.45 -8.86 -10.65
N HIS A 149 -13.84 -7.82 -10.09
CA HIS A 149 -12.43 -7.52 -10.34
C HIS A 149 -11.54 -8.61 -9.73
N PRO A 150 -10.54 -9.17 -10.45
CA PRO A 150 -9.74 -10.29 -9.96
C PRO A 150 -9.05 -10.05 -8.63
N PHE A 151 -8.65 -8.82 -8.31
CA PHE A 151 -8.05 -8.49 -7.01
C PHE A 151 -9.02 -8.69 -5.82
N ILE A 152 -10.32 -8.53 -6.05
CA ILE A 152 -11.37 -8.68 -5.01
C ILE A 152 -12.02 -10.07 -5.10
N ALA A 153 -12.31 -10.52 -6.31
CA ALA A 153 -12.99 -11.78 -6.59
C ALA A 153 -12.09 -13.01 -6.40
N LYS A 154 -10.79 -12.89 -6.74
CA LYS A 154 -9.82 -13.94 -6.50
C LYS A 154 -9.37 -13.80 -5.06
N GLU A 155 -9.98 -14.59 -4.17
CA GLU A 155 -9.68 -14.51 -2.75
C GLU A 155 -8.20 -14.84 -2.52
N PRO A 156 -7.39 -13.89 -2.01
CA PRO A 156 -6.05 -14.22 -1.58
C PRO A 156 -6.14 -15.23 -0.43
N GLU A 157 -5.14 -16.08 -0.29
CA GLU A 157 -5.04 -16.92 0.89
C GLU A 157 -4.91 -16.05 2.13
N TYR A 158 -5.77 -16.29 3.11
CA TYR A 158 -5.73 -15.59 4.39
C TYR A 158 -4.84 -16.38 5.33
N CYS A 159 -4.06 -15.67 6.15
CA CYS A 159 -3.24 -16.30 7.16
C CYS A 159 -3.21 -15.48 8.44
N THR A 160 -2.97 -16.17 9.55
CA THR A 160 -2.53 -15.53 10.79
C THR A 160 -1.00 -15.67 10.86
N SER A 161 -0.31 -14.57 11.13
CA SER A 161 1.13 -14.60 11.33
C SER A 161 1.46 -14.87 12.80
N PHE A 162 2.44 -15.74 13.03
CA PHE A 162 3.12 -15.86 14.31
C PHE A 162 4.56 -15.39 14.11
N THR A 163 4.96 -14.42 14.93
CA THR A 163 6.36 -14.06 15.11
C THR A 163 6.61 -13.97 16.61
N LYS A 164 7.72 -14.51 17.09
CA LYS A 164 8.08 -14.41 18.51
C LYS A 164 8.61 -12.99 18.73
N CYS A 165 8.04 -12.28 19.71
CA CYS A 165 8.53 -10.98 20.16
C CYS A 165 9.95 -11.10 20.75
#